data_AF-A0A565CIY9-F1
#
_entry.id   AF-A0A565CIY9-F1
#
_cell.length_a   1.000
_cell.length_b   1.000
_cell.length_c   1.000
_cell.angle_alpha   90.00
_cell.angle_beta   90.00
_cell.angle_gamma   90.00
#
_symmetry.space_group_name_H-M   'P 1'
#
loop_
_entity.id
_entity.type
_entity.pdbx_description
1 polymer ?
#
loop_
_entity_poly.entity_id
_entity_poly.type
_entity_poly.pdbx_seq_one_letter_code
_entity_poly.pdbx_strand_id
1 'polypeptide(L)'
;MNQQPNHIPQQFVWPDHEKPSTNVQPLQVPLIDLAGFLSGDSFLVSEATRLVSEAAQQHGFFLVTNHGVDETLLSRAYKFTGSFFKAQRTWGESAGYGSSFVGRYSSSLPWKATLSFEFTPEEKCHSQTFKDFVTRKMGDVYEDFG
;
A
#
# COMPACT_ATOMS: atom_id res chain seq x y z
N MET A 1 -13.18 -25.45 0.74
CA MET A 1 -14.14 -24.36 0.42
C MET A 1 -15.16 -24.33 1.56
N ASN A 2 -15.21 -23.25 2.35
CA ASN A 2 -16.16 -23.16 3.46
C ASN A 2 -17.58 -23.00 2.92
N GLN A 3 -18.46 -23.95 3.27
CA GLN A 3 -19.85 -24.05 2.82
C GLN A 3 -20.85 -23.41 3.80
N GLN A 4 -20.46 -22.39 4.57
CA GLN A 4 -21.40 -21.66 5.44
C GLN A 4 -21.15 -20.14 5.39
N PRO A 5 -22.08 -19.35 4.81
CA PRO A 5 -21.88 -17.90 4.60
C PRO A 5 -21.94 -17.04 5.87
N ASN A 6 -22.29 -17.62 7.03
CA ASN A 6 -22.59 -16.88 8.25
C ASN A 6 -21.54 -17.02 9.37
N HIS A 7 -20.43 -17.72 9.13
CA HIS A 7 -19.38 -17.92 10.14
C HIS A 7 -18.01 -17.48 9.64
N ILE A 8 -17.38 -16.57 10.39
CA ILE A 8 -15.98 -16.20 10.18
C ILE A 8 -15.10 -17.42 10.56
N PRO A 9 -14.19 -17.88 9.69
CA PRO A 9 -13.30 -18.98 10.03
C PRO A 9 -12.43 -18.61 11.24
N GLN A 10 -12.22 -19.55 12.18
CA GLN A 10 -11.50 -19.30 13.42
C GLN A 10 -10.08 -18.76 13.21
N GLN A 11 -9.46 -19.07 12.07
CA GLN A 11 -8.14 -18.54 11.72
C GLN A 11 -8.12 -17.02 11.57
N PHE A 12 -9.26 -16.36 11.29
CA PHE A 12 -9.36 -14.90 11.17
C PHE A 12 -9.83 -14.20 12.47
N VAL A 13 -10.16 -14.98 13.50
CA VAL A 13 -10.58 -14.42 14.79
C VAL A 13 -9.32 -14.12 15.61
N TRP A 14 -9.11 -12.84 15.92
CA TRP A 14 -7.98 -12.41 16.75
C TRP A 14 -8.33 -12.53 18.25
N PRO A 15 -7.38 -12.89 19.12
CA PRO A 15 -7.61 -12.97 20.56
C PRO A 15 -8.08 -11.65 21.17
N ASP A 16 -8.94 -11.73 22.20
CA ASP A 16 -9.51 -10.54 22.86
C ASP A 16 -8.45 -9.59 23.43
N HIS A 17 -7.32 -10.11 23.91
CA HIS A 17 -6.23 -9.33 24.48
C HIS A 17 -5.37 -8.59 23.43
N GLU A 18 -5.52 -8.91 22.14
CA GLU A 18 -4.88 -8.19 21.03
C GLU A 18 -5.78 -7.10 20.44
N LYS A 19 -7.05 -7.01 20.88
CA LYS A 19 -7.96 -5.98 20.40
C LYS A 19 -7.47 -4.59 20.82
N PRO A 20 -7.64 -3.56 19.97
CA PRO A 20 -7.30 -2.19 20.33
C PRO A 20 -7.99 -1.77 21.62
N SER A 21 -7.25 -1.11 22.52
CA SER A 21 -7.83 -0.52 23.72
C SER A 21 -8.82 0.59 23.31
N THR A 22 -10.00 0.61 23.93
CA THR A 22 -10.98 1.68 23.74
C THR A 22 -10.63 2.96 24.49
N ASN A 23 -9.64 2.90 25.40
CA ASN A 23 -9.22 3.99 26.26
C ASN A 23 -7.89 4.59 25.77
N VAL A 24 -7.83 4.97 24.49
CA VAL A 24 -6.65 5.62 23.89
C VAL A 24 -6.96 7.06 23.53
N GLN A 25 -6.00 7.94 23.75
CA GLN A 25 -6.11 9.33 23.32
C GLN A 25 -5.99 9.41 21.79
N PRO A 26 -6.83 10.20 21.09
CA PRO A 26 -6.69 10.39 19.65
C PRO A 26 -5.32 10.96 19.31
N LEU A 27 -4.62 10.31 18.36
CA LEU A 27 -3.40 10.84 17.78
C LEU A 27 -3.76 12.05 16.90
N GLN A 28 -3.27 13.24 17.24
CA GLN A 28 -3.35 14.41 16.37
C GLN A 28 -2.32 14.24 15.25
N VAL A 29 -2.75 13.69 14.12
CA VAL A 29 -1.86 13.43 12.99
C VAL A 29 -1.53 14.75 12.28
N PRO A 30 -0.25 15.15 12.17
CA PRO A 30 0.12 16.37 11.46
C PRO A 30 -0.22 16.27 9.97
N LEU A 31 -0.81 17.33 9.41
CA LEU A 31 -1.01 17.51 7.98
C LEU A 31 0.02 18.51 7.45
N ILE A 32 0.90 18.06 6.56
CA ILE A 32 2.03 18.85 6.06
C ILE A 32 1.75 19.28 4.62
N ASP A 33 1.84 20.57 4.36
CA ASP A 33 1.71 21.14 3.02
C ASP A 33 3.06 21.10 2.29
N LEU A 34 3.14 20.33 1.20
CA LEU A 34 4.35 20.21 0.39
C LEU A 34 4.45 21.25 -0.72
N ALA A 35 3.46 22.14 -0.92
CA ALA A 35 3.55 23.22 -1.91
C ALA A 35 4.76 24.12 -1.64
N GLY A 36 5.02 24.44 -0.37
CA GLY A 36 6.18 25.22 0.05
C GLY A 36 7.50 24.54 -0.30
N PHE A 37 7.60 23.23 -0.06
CA PHE A 37 8.76 22.43 -0.46
C PHE A 37 8.97 22.42 -1.98
N LEU A 38 7.90 22.25 -2.75
CA LEU A 38 7.94 22.19 -4.21
C LEU A 38 8.17 23.56 -4.87
N SER A 39 7.95 24.66 -4.14
CA SER A 39 8.17 26.03 -4.65
C SER A 39 9.66 26.38 -4.85
N GLY A 40 10.56 25.67 -4.14
CA GLY A 40 11.99 25.99 -4.11
C GLY A 40 12.36 27.22 -3.25
N ASP A 41 11.39 27.89 -2.61
CA ASP A 41 11.67 28.95 -1.65
C ASP A 41 12.41 28.38 -0.42
N SER A 42 13.60 28.91 -0.13
CA SER A 42 14.46 28.36 0.92
C SER A 42 13.82 28.35 2.31
N PHE A 43 12.97 29.34 2.62
CA PHE A 43 12.30 29.41 3.91
C PHE A 43 11.20 28.36 4.00
N LEU A 44 10.36 28.27 2.96
CA LEU A 44 9.27 27.30 2.91
C LEU A 44 9.77 25.84 2.85
N VAL A 45 10.85 25.59 2.13
CA VAL A 45 11.53 24.27 2.10
C VAL A 45 12.03 23.90 3.50
N SER A 46 12.68 24.85 4.19
CA SER A 46 13.18 24.62 5.55
C SER A 46 12.05 24.32 6.53
N GLU A 47 10.93 25.05 6.42
CA GLU A 47 9.79 24.86 7.31
C GLU A 47 9.09 23.52 7.09
N ALA A 48 8.83 23.14 5.83
CA ALA A 48 8.27 21.82 5.51
C ALA A 48 9.16 20.67 5.99
N THR A 49 10.49 20.81 5.83
CA THR A 49 11.47 19.82 6.29
C THR A 49 11.47 19.69 7.82
N ARG A 50 11.38 20.82 8.54
CA ARG A 50 11.28 20.84 10.00
C ARG A 50 10.03 20.11 10.48
N LEU A 51 8.87 20.41 9.89
CA LEU A 51 7.59 19.77 10.24
C LEU A 51 7.60 18.25 9.98
N VAL A 52 8.18 17.81 8.86
CA VAL A 52 8.35 16.37 8.57
C VAL A 52 9.24 15.71 9.63
N SER A 53 10.36 16.34 9.97
CA SER A 53 11.30 15.81 10.97
C SER A 53 10.65 15.69 12.35
N GLU A 54 9.91 16.71 12.78
CA GLU A 54 9.20 16.70 14.06
C GLU A 54 8.12 15.62 14.09
N ALA A 55 7.28 15.53 13.06
CA ALA A 55 6.23 14.51 12.99
C ALA A 55 6.81 13.08 12.94
N ALA A 56 7.89 12.88 12.20
CA ALA A 56 8.58 11.60 12.13
C ALA A 56 9.20 11.20 13.50
N GLN A 57 9.79 12.15 14.22
CA GLN A 57 10.39 11.89 15.53
C GLN A 57 9.34 11.69 16.64
N GLN A 58 8.24 12.45 16.62
CA GLN A 58 7.21 12.40 17.65
C GLN A 58 6.23 11.24 17.46
N HIS A 59 5.84 10.97 16.21
CA HIS A 59 4.75 10.04 15.89
C HIS A 59 5.15 8.92 14.94
N GLY A 60 6.21 9.10 14.14
CA GLY A 60 6.54 8.20 13.04
C GLY A 60 5.50 8.19 11.92
N PHE A 61 4.56 9.15 11.93
CA PHE A 61 3.42 9.20 11.01
C PHE A 61 2.93 10.64 10.79
N PHE A 62 2.58 10.97 9.55
CA PHE A 62 2.01 12.26 9.14
C PHE A 62 1.24 12.10 7.82
N LEU A 63 0.37 13.05 7.53
CA LEU A 63 -0.30 13.19 6.24
C LEU A 63 0.37 14.31 5.43
N VAL A 64 0.28 14.25 4.11
CA VAL A 64 0.77 15.30 3.21
C VAL A 64 -0.35 15.78 2.29
N THR A 65 -0.33 17.07 1.99
CA THR A 65 -1.18 17.71 0.97
C THR A 65 -0.33 18.49 -0.02
N ASN A 66 -0.91 18.88 -1.16
CA ASN A 66 -0.23 19.57 -2.26
C ASN A 66 1.10 18.90 -2.66
N HIS A 67 1.09 17.56 -2.67
CA HIS A 67 2.26 16.71 -2.88
C HIS A 67 2.77 16.67 -4.33
N GLY A 68 2.11 17.38 -5.26
CA GLY A 68 2.49 17.42 -6.68
C GLY A 68 2.13 16.17 -7.50
N VAL A 69 1.70 15.08 -6.87
CA VAL A 69 1.10 13.92 -7.59
C VAL A 69 -0.17 14.35 -8.32
N ASP A 70 -0.20 14.11 -9.63
CA ASP A 70 -1.33 14.41 -10.50
C ASP A 70 -2.60 13.64 -10.11
N GLU A 71 -3.73 14.35 -10.01
CA GLU A 71 -5.01 13.76 -9.59
C GLU A 71 -5.55 12.73 -10.60
N THR A 72 -5.26 12.91 -11.90
CA THR A 72 -5.68 11.97 -12.94
C THR A 72 -4.91 10.65 -12.84
N LEU A 73 -3.62 10.70 -12.47
CA LEU A 73 -2.81 9.53 -12.16
C LEU A 73 -3.40 8.76 -10.97
N LEU A 74 -3.73 9.47 -9.88
CA LEU A 74 -4.33 8.86 -8.70
C LEU A 74 -5.69 8.22 -9.01
N SER A 75 -6.54 8.91 -9.77
CA SER A 75 -7.84 8.39 -10.23
C SER A 75 -7.70 7.12 -11.07
N ARG A 76 -6.73 7.09 -12.00
CA ARG A 76 -6.43 5.89 -12.80
C ARG A 76 -5.97 4.73 -11.91
N ALA A 77 -5.07 4.98 -10.94
CA ALA A 77 -4.62 3.95 -10.00
C ALA A 77 -5.80 3.33 -9.21
N TYR A 78 -6.74 4.15 -8.75
CA TYR A 78 -7.95 3.67 -8.09
C TYR A 78 -8.85 2.84 -9.02
N LYS A 79 -9.09 3.30 -10.25
CA LYS A 79 -9.89 2.57 -11.25
C LYS A 79 -9.37 1.16 -11.49
N PHE A 80 -8.04 1.01 -11.47
CA PHE A 80 -7.36 -0.25 -11.77
C PHE A 80 -7.22 -1.19 -10.57
N THR A 81 -7.53 -0.72 -9.35
CA THR A 81 -7.45 -1.53 -8.12
C THR A 81 -8.33 -2.78 -8.19
N GLY A 82 -9.49 -2.71 -8.87
CA GLY A 82 -10.38 -3.86 -9.04
C GLY A 82 -9.80 -5.02 -9.85
N SER A 83 -8.80 -4.78 -10.71
CA SER A 83 -8.17 -5.86 -11.49
C SER A 83 -7.02 -6.54 -10.75
N PHE A 84 -6.58 -6.03 -9.58
CA PHE A 84 -5.46 -6.58 -8.81
C PHE A 84 -5.63 -8.05 -8.44
N PHE A 85 -6.88 -8.52 -8.29
CA PHE A 85 -7.20 -9.92 -7.98
C PHE A 85 -6.84 -10.90 -9.11
N LYS A 86 -6.56 -10.42 -10.32
CA LYS A 86 -6.23 -11.26 -11.47
C LYS A 86 -4.77 -11.70 -11.49
N ALA A 87 -3.87 -10.94 -10.87
CA ALA A 87 -2.44 -11.20 -10.90
C ALA A 87 -1.97 -12.23 -9.83
N GLN A 88 -2.53 -13.45 -9.82
CA GLN A 88 -2.28 -14.46 -8.77
C GLN A 88 -0.78 -14.79 -8.58
N ARG A 89 -0.35 -14.84 -7.32
CA ARG A 89 0.98 -15.33 -6.92
C ARG A 89 1.02 -16.85 -7.07
N THR A 90 2.06 -17.37 -7.73
CA THR A 90 2.30 -18.82 -7.79
C THR A 90 3.25 -19.25 -6.67
N TRP A 91 3.27 -20.55 -6.38
CA TRP A 91 4.18 -21.10 -5.38
C TRP A 91 5.64 -20.75 -5.70
N GLY A 92 6.39 -20.29 -4.70
CA GLY A 92 7.80 -19.91 -4.83
C GLY A 92 8.08 -18.47 -5.30
N GLU A 93 7.09 -17.74 -5.82
CA GLU A 93 7.29 -16.32 -6.18
C GLU A 93 7.21 -15.42 -4.93
N SER A 94 7.82 -14.24 -4.95
CA SER A 94 7.65 -13.16 -3.96
C SER A 94 6.54 -12.18 -4.36
N ALA A 95 6.38 -11.96 -5.66
CA ALA A 95 5.43 -11.03 -6.28
C ALA A 95 4.14 -11.73 -6.74
N GLY A 96 3.04 -10.98 -6.78
CA GLY A 96 1.71 -11.44 -7.12
C GLY A 96 0.67 -11.14 -6.04
N TYR A 97 -0.57 -11.39 -6.39
CA TYR A 97 -1.72 -11.36 -5.49
C TYR A 97 -1.65 -12.54 -4.52
N GLY A 98 -1.69 -12.23 -3.23
CA GLY A 98 -1.82 -13.18 -2.13
C GLY A 98 -3.01 -12.82 -1.25
N SER A 99 -3.79 -13.84 -0.89
CA SER A 99 -4.73 -13.73 0.23
C SER A 99 -4.02 -14.07 1.54
N SER A 100 -4.64 -13.81 2.68
CA SER A 100 -4.08 -14.11 4.01
C SER A 100 -3.65 -15.56 4.26
N PHE A 101 -3.97 -16.47 3.33
CA PHE A 101 -3.55 -17.86 3.35
C PHE A 101 -2.14 -18.13 2.80
N VAL A 102 -1.34 -17.11 2.45
CA VAL A 102 0.04 -17.32 1.94
C VAL A 102 1.04 -17.69 3.07
N GLY A 103 0.69 -18.67 3.89
CA GLY A 103 1.63 -19.56 4.60
C GLY A 103 2.41 -19.01 5.79
N ARG A 104 2.31 -17.73 6.15
CA ARG A 104 3.10 -17.19 7.26
C ARG A 104 2.51 -17.47 8.65
N TYR A 105 1.19 -17.55 8.77
CA TYR A 105 0.49 -17.67 10.05
C TYR A 105 -0.56 -18.79 9.99
N SER A 106 -0.81 -19.45 11.12
CA SER A 106 -1.82 -20.50 11.27
C SER A 106 -3.12 -20.02 11.95
N SER A 107 -3.10 -18.83 12.57
CA SER A 107 -4.21 -18.16 13.26
C SER A 107 -3.98 -16.64 13.27
N SER A 108 -4.96 -15.86 13.75
CA SER A 108 -4.95 -14.39 13.69
C SER A 108 -4.63 -13.83 12.29
N LEU A 109 -5.19 -14.49 11.26
CA LEU A 109 -5.02 -14.09 9.88
C LEU A 109 -5.63 -12.70 9.68
N PRO A 110 -4.93 -11.78 8.99
CA PRO A 110 -5.51 -10.49 8.67
C PRO A 110 -6.69 -10.68 7.72
N TRP A 111 -7.74 -9.87 7.79
CA TRP A 111 -8.81 -9.89 6.79
C TRP A 111 -8.46 -8.97 5.61
N LYS A 112 -7.48 -9.38 4.80
CA LYS A 112 -7.02 -8.59 3.64
C LYS A 112 -6.53 -9.45 2.50
N ALA A 113 -6.49 -8.86 1.32
CA ALA A 113 -5.73 -9.38 0.20
C ALA A 113 -4.70 -8.34 -0.25
N THR A 114 -3.58 -8.78 -0.81
CA THR A 114 -2.48 -7.89 -1.16
C THR A 114 -1.89 -8.31 -2.51
N LEU A 115 -1.70 -7.34 -3.40
CA LEU A 115 -0.86 -7.48 -4.58
C LEU A 115 0.51 -6.86 -4.26
N SER A 116 1.57 -7.63 -4.44
CA SER A 116 2.95 -7.14 -4.29
C SER A 116 3.70 -7.31 -5.60
N PHE A 117 4.50 -6.33 -5.98
CA PHE A 117 5.37 -6.39 -7.14
C PHE A 117 6.63 -5.56 -6.85
N GLU A 118 7.69 -5.86 -7.59
CA GLU A 118 8.96 -5.16 -7.48
C GLU A 118 9.00 -4.03 -8.52
N PHE A 119 9.61 -2.90 -8.15
CA PHE A 119 9.82 -1.76 -9.04
C PHE A 119 11.24 -1.23 -8.85
N THR A 120 11.96 -1.08 -9.95
CA THR A 120 13.29 -0.50 -10.00
C THR A 120 13.28 0.64 -11.02
N PRO A 121 13.74 1.86 -10.66
CA PRO A 121 13.71 3.02 -11.55
C PRO A 121 14.79 2.99 -12.65
N GLU A 122 15.75 2.06 -12.60
CA GLU A 122 16.85 1.97 -13.56
C GLU A 122 16.47 1.13 -14.79
N GLU A 123 16.48 1.75 -15.98
CA GLU A 123 16.33 1.08 -17.29
C GLU A 123 17.45 0.05 -17.59
N LYS A 124 18.52 0.03 -16.78
CA LYS A 124 19.74 -0.75 -17.05
C LYS A 124 19.68 -2.20 -16.60
N CYS A 125 18.71 -2.57 -15.78
CA CYS A 125 18.53 -3.96 -15.40
C CYS A 125 17.37 -4.55 -16.20
N HIS A 126 17.62 -5.62 -16.95
CA HIS A 126 16.59 -6.46 -17.58
C HIS A 126 15.64 -7.13 -16.54
N SER A 127 15.57 -6.62 -15.30
CA SER A 127 14.66 -7.07 -14.26
C SER A 127 13.29 -6.44 -14.51
N GLN A 128 12.42 -7.23 -15.15
CA GLN A 128 10.96 -7.16 -15.16
C GLN A 128 10.40 -5.79 -14.73
N THR A 129 10.14 -4.94 -15.71
CA THR A 129 9.37 -3.72 -15.48
C THR A 129 8.01 -4.07 -14.90
N PHE A 130 7.34 -3.12 -14.23
CA PHE A 130 5.97 -3.33 -13.78
C PHE A 130 5.04 -3.77 -14.94
N LYS A 131 5.30 -3.25 -16.15
CA LYS A 131 4.63 -3.68 -17.39
C LYS A 131 4.84 -5.17 -17.64
N ASP A 132 6.07 -5.67 -17.61
CA ASP A 132 6.36 -7.09 -17.81
C ASP A 132 5.67 -7.97 -16.76
N PHE A 133 5.65 -7.51 -15.50
CA PHE A 133 4.92 -8.19 -14.43
C PHE A 133 3.43 -8.27 -14.75
N VAL A 134 2.81 -7.15 -15.13
CA VAL A 134 1.40 -7.07 -15.49
C VAL A 134 1.09 -7.95 -16.69
N THR A 135 1.84 -7.81 -17.80
CA THR A 135 1.65 -8.60 -19.02
C THR A 135 1.78 -10.09 -18.74
N ARG A 136 2.81 -10.50 -17.99
CA ARG A 136 3.01 -11.91 -17.61
C ARG A 136 1.87 -12.46 -16.74
N LYS A 137 1.32 -11.65 -15.83
CA LYS A 137 0.33 -12.10 -14.83
C LYS A 137 -1.12 -11.94 -15.27
N MET A 138 -1.41 -10.97 -16.13
CA MET A 138 -2.76 -10.57 -16.50
C MET A 138 -3.01 -10.63 -18.02
N GLY A 139 -1.95 -10.72 -18.84
CA GLY A 139 -2.01 -10.73 -20.30
C GLY A 139 -1.98 -9.33 -20.92
N ASP A 140 -1.86 -9.29 -22.25
CA ASP A 140 -1.61 -8.07 -23.05
C ASP A 140 -2.78 -7.06 -22.99
N VAL A 141 -3.99 -7.49 -22.61
CA VAL A 141 -5.17 -6.62 -22.48
C VAL A 141 -5.02 -5.58 -21.34
N TYR A 142 -3.97 -5.69 -20.53
CA TYR A 142 -3.69 -4.80 -19.41
C TYR A 142 -2.42 -3.97 -19.61
N GLU A 143 -1.92 -3.81 -20.85
CA GLU A 143 -0.77 -2.94 -21.12
C GLU A 143 -0.94 -1.50 -20.60
N ASP A 144 -2.19 -0.98 -20.63
CA ASP A 144 -2.55 0.35 -20.09
C ASP A 144 -2.41 0.48 -18.56
N PHE A 145 -2.10 -0.61 -17.83
CA PHE A 145 -1.82 -0.55 -16.39
C PHE A 145 -0.48 0.12 -16.07
N GLY A 146 0.49 0.07 -16.98
CA GLY A 146 1.88 0.48 -16.71
C GLY A 146 2.36 1.71 -17.45
#